data_AF-A0A9X7VXS2-F1
#
_entry.id   AF-A0A9X7VXS2-F1
#
_cell.length_a   1.000
_cell.length_b   1.000
_cell.length_c   1.000
_cell.angle_alpha   90.00
_cell.angle_beta   90.00
_cell.angle_gamma   90.00
#
_symmetry.space_group_name_H-M   'P 1'
#
loop_
_entity.id
_entity.type
_entity.pdbx_description
1 polymer ?
#
loop_
_entity_poly.entity_id
_entity_poly.type
_entity_poly.pdbx_seq_one_letter_code
_entity_poly.pdbx_strand_id
1 'polypeptide(L)'
;MINERQSYYGHRDVYRRRQYTILRNERLTAIAGAVLFVLLIVELVITANLHNLISVHIFVGVLLAGPLVVKMSSTGYRFMRYYAGSPAFVENGPPHWLLRLAAPFLVFLTVLVFISGFALAFSGPKHMGIFFKMHAASVALWIPVVAVHVYAHIRKVPQRVASDLKNHKDYHVPGRNGRVGVNIFALLVGLIAAIVMMPVSSAWNHWQIPGGLPSPLVAGIMLAVFALFIARPLLHQKRP
;
A
#
# COMPACT_ATOMS: atom_id res chain seq x y z
N MET A 1 -43.97 -26.67 -1.88
CA MET A 1 -43.23 -26.34 -0.63
C MET A 1 -41.76 -26.79 -0.61
N ILE A 2 -41.35 -27.92 -1.22
CA ILE A 2 -39.93 -28.35 -1.25
C ILE A 2 -39.06 -27.48 -2.19
N ASN A 3 -39.62 -27.07 -3.35
CA ASN A 3 -38.91 -26.32 -4.40
C ASN A 3 -38.49 -24.89 -3.97
N GLU A 4 -39.31 -24.21 -3.16
CA GLU A 4 -39.02 -22.86 -2.68
C GLU A 4 -37.92 -22.83 -1.62
N ARG A 5 -37.88 -23.82 -0.71
CA ARG A 5 -36.77 -23.94 0.26
C ARG A 5 -35.45 -24.20 -0.46
N GLN A 6 -35.45 -25.07 -1.46
CA GLN A 6 -34.24 -25.44 -2.19
C GLN A 6 -33.67 -24.26 -3.01
N SER A 7 -34.56 -23.48 -3.64
CA SER A 7 -34.21 -22.21 -4.30
C SER A 7 -33.66 -21.16 -3.32
N TYR A 8 -34.29 -21.04 -2.14
CA TYR A 8 -33.88 -20.10 -1.09
C TYR A 8 -32.48 -20.43 -0.51
N TYR A 9 -32.22 -21.70 -0.22
CA TYR A 9 -30.90 -22.13 0.25
C TYR A 9 -29.81 -21.94 -0.82
N GLY A 10 -30.12 -22.25 -2.08
CA GLY A 10 -29.20 -22.01 -3.20
C GLY A 10 -28.79 -20.54 -3.35
N HIS A 11 -29.75 -19.61 -3.21
CA HIS A 11 -29.46 -18.17 -3.26
C HIS A 11 -28.59 -17.70 -2.10
N ARG A 12 -28.87 -18.16 -0.87
CA ARG A 12 -28.05 -17.83 0.30
C ARG A 12 -26.60 -18.31 0.15
N ASP A 13 -26.37 -19.50 -0.40
CA ASP A 13 -25.03 -20.05 -0.56
C ASP A 13 -24.20 -19.31 -1.63
N VAL A 14 -24.84 -18.86 -2.71
CA VAL A 14 -24.20 -18.02 -3.72
C VAL A 14 -23.82 -16.66 -3.13
N TYR A 15 -24.77 -16.01 -2.43
CA TYR A 15 -24.53 -14.72 -1.79
C TYR A 15 -23.38 -14.80 -0.76
N ARG A 16 -23.41 -15.83 0.09
CA ARG A 16 -22.37 -16.08 1.10
C ARG A 16 -20.99 -16.30 0.46
N ARG A 17 -20.90 -17.07 -0.63
CA ARG A 17 -19.62 -17.25 -1.38
C ARG A 17 -19.10 -15.94 -1.97
N ARG A 18 -19.99 -15.11 -2.53
CA ARG A 18 -19.63 -13.78 -3.06
C ARG A 18 -19.08 -12.89 -1.94
N GLN A 19 -19.78 -12.83 -0.80
CA GLN A 19 -19.32 -12.08 0.37
C GLN A 19 -17.96 -12.57 0.89
N TYR A 20 -17.74 -13.88 1.01
CA TYR A 20 -16.43 -14.40 1.45
C TYR A 20 -15.30 -14.05 0.49
N THR A 21 -15.56 -14.05 -0.82
CA THR A 21 -14.55 -13.66 -1.83
C THR A 21 -14.08 -12.22 -1.61
N ILE A 22 -15.03 -11.31 -1.39
CA ILE A 22 -14.75 -9.90 -1.11
C ILE A 22 -13.97 -9.77 0.21
N LEU A 23 -14.50 -10.35 1.29
CA LEU A 23 -13.92 -10.23 2.64
C LEU A 23 -12.50 -10.82 2.72
N ARG A 24 -12.22 -11.92 2.02
CA ARG A 24 -10.87 -12.50 1.94
C ARG A 24 -9.89 -11.54 1.29
N ASN A 25 -10.25 -10.93 0.16
CA ASN A 25 -9.43 -9.92 -0.52
C ASN A 25 -9.25 -8.66 0.36
N GLU A 26 -10.31 -8.20 1.01
CA GLU A 26 -10.24 -7.02 1.87
C GLU A 26 -9.34 -7.23 3.09
N ARG A 27 -9.42 -8.40 3.74
CA ARG A 27 -8.57 -8.74 4.90
C ARG A 27 -7.11 -8.93 4.49
N LEU A 28 -6.83 -9.59 3.35
CA LEU A 28 -5.48 -9.71 2.80
C LEU A 28 -4.86 -8.32 2.55
N THR A 29 -5.62 -7.44 1.90
CA THR A 29 -5.21 -6.06 1.59
C THR A 29 -5.03 -5.23 2.87
N ALA A 30 -5.88 -5.43 3.88
CA ALA A 30 -5.79 -4.70 5.14
C ALA A 30 -4.53 -5.05 5.92
N ILE A 31 -4.14 -6.33 5.99
CA ILE A 31 -2.88 -6.76 6.63
C ILE A 31 -1.69 -6.14 5.89
N ALA A 32 -1.62 -6.29 4.56
CA ALA A 32 -0.55 -5.72 3.76
C ALA A 32 -0.47 -4.19 3.93
N GLY A 33 -1.62 -3.52 3.91
CA GLY A 33 -1.73 -2.09 4.11
C GLY A 33 -1.28 -1.62 5.50
N ALA A 34 -1.54 -2.40 6.56
CA ALA A 34 -1.10 -2.09 7.91
C ALA A 34 0.42 -2.23 8.05
N VAL A 35 1.00 -3.32 7.51
CA VAL A 35 2.46 -3.52 7.49
C VAL A 35 3.15 -2.40 6.71
N LEU A 36 2.66 -2.08 5.51
CA LEU A 36 3.16 -0.98 4.71
C LEU A 36 3.07 0.36 5.42
N PHE A 37 1.96 0.64 6.12
CA PHE A 37 1.79 1.89 6.84
C PHE A 37 2.87 2.09 7.90
N VAL A 38 3.18 1.05 8.69
CA VAL A 38 4.24 1.10 9.70
C VAL A 38 5.60 1.31 9.03
N LEU A 39 5.93 0.50 8.01
CA LEU A 39 7.21 0.61 7.31
C LEU A 39 7.39 1.97 6.61
N LEU A 40 6.32 2.55 6.05
CA LEU A 40 6.37 3.88 5.43
C LEU A 40 6.62 5.00 6.44
N ILE A 41 6.09 4.90 7.67
CA ILE A 41 6.42 5.86 8.73
C ILE A 41 7.91 5.76 9.07
N VAL A 42 8.41 4.53 9.25
CA VAL A 42 9.83 4.27 9.53
C VAL A 42 10.70 4.87 8.41
N GLU A 43 10.34 4.62 7.15
CA GLU A 43 11.02 5.13 5.96
C GLU A 43 11.07 6.66 5.92
N LEU A 44 9.96 7.35 6.23
CA LEU A 44 9.91 8.80 6.26
C LEU A 44 10.79 9.39 7.37
N VAL A 45 10.82 8.76 8.55
CA VAL A 45 11.70 9.16 9.66
C VAL A 45 13.16 8.97 9.28
N ILE A 46 13.51 7.85 8.66
CA ILE A 46 14.86 7.59 8.14
C ILE A 46 15.25 8.64 7.08
N THR A 47 14.32 8.95 6.17
CA THR A 47 14.53 9.94 5.10
C THR A 47 14.82 11.33 5.65
N ALA A 48 14.32 11.69 6.84
CA ALA A 48 14.66 12.96 7.48
C ALA A 48 16.14 13.05 7.89
N ASN A 49 16.86 11.92 7.94
CA ASN A 49 18.26 11.83 8.37
C ASN A 49 19.11 10.97 7.39
N LEU A 50 18.96 11.20 6.08
CA LEU A 50 19.68 10.43 5.05
C LEU A 50 21.20 10.48 5.21
N HIS A 51 21.76 11.59 5.70
CA HIS A 51 23.22 11.71 5.88
C HIS A 51 23.81 10.67 6.83
N ASN A 52 23.06 10.20 7.82
CA ASN A 52 23.49 9.12 8.72
C ASN A 52 22.87 7.77 8.36
N LEU A 53 21.69 7.76 7.73
CA LEU A 53 20.85 6.57 7.60
C LEU A 53 20.62 6.13 6.16
N ILE A 54 21.45 6.54 5.19
CA ILE A 54 21.26 6.17 3.77
C ILE A 54 21.23 4.65 3.55
N SER A 55 22.08 3.88 4.22
CA SER A 55 22.03 2.42 4.13
C SER A 55 20.72 1.85 4.67
N VAL A 56 20.18 2.43 5.75
CA VAL A 56 18.92 2.01 6.35
C VAL A 56 17.74 2.39 5.45
N HIS A 57 17.79 3.56 4.79
CA HIS A 57 16.83 4.00 3.79
C HIS A 57 16.74 2.99 2.63
N ILE A 58 17.88 2.63 2.06
CA ILE A 58 17.94 1.63 0.98
C ILE A 58 17.39 0.28 1.48
N PHE A 59 17.79 -0.16 2.68
CA PHE A 59 17.33 -1.41 3.25
C PHE A 59 15.81 -1.45 3.47
N VAL A 60 15.23 -0.43 4.13
CA VAL A 60 13.79 -0.38 4.42
C VAL A 60 12.99 -0.13 3.12
N GLY A 61 13.52 0.66 2.19
CA GLY A 61 13.01 0.82 0.83
C GLY A 61 12.87 -0.50 0.08
N VAL A 62 13.89 -1.37 0.13
CA VAL A 62 13.83 -2.72 -0.46
C VAL A 62 12.84 -3.61 0.29
N LEU A 63 12.84 -3.60 1.63
CA LEU A 63 11.94 -4.39 2.47
C LEU A 63 10.46 -4.08 2.17
N LEU A 64 10.13 -2.80 1.93
CA LEU A 64 8.78 -2.35 1.58
C LEU A 64 8.24 -3.04 0.31
N ALA A 65 9.10 -3.46 -0.63
CA ALA A 65 8.69 -4.05 -1.90
C ALA A 65 7.85 -5.32 -1.71
N GLY A 66 8.18 -6.16 -0.72
CA GLY A 66 7.46 -7.40 -0.45
C GLY A 66 5.97 -7.16 -0.12
N PRO A 67 5.65 -6.47 0.99
CA PRO A 67 4.27 -6.11 1.32
C PRO A 67 3.59 -5.25 0.24
N LEU A 68 4.35 -4.43 -0.50
CA LEU A 68 3.83 -3.62 -1.60
C LEU A 68 3.28 -4.48 -2.74
N VAL A 69 4.01 -5.52 -3.15
CA VAL A 69 3.55 -6.48 -4.16
C VAL A 69 2.23 -7.11 -3.71
N VAL A 70 2.10 -7.54 -2.46
CA VAL A 70 0.84 -8.10 -1.94
C VAL A 70 -0.29 -7.08 -2.04
N LYS A 71 -0.07 -5.83 -1.60
CA LYS A 71 -1.10 -4.79 -1.66
C LYS A 71 -1.51 -4.51 -3.11
N MET A 72 -0.54 -4.29 -4.00
CA MET A 72 -0.80 -3.98 -5.42
C MET A 72 -1.49 -5.12 -6.15
N SER A 73 -1.03 -6.36 -5.99
CA SER A 73 -1.67 -7.53 -6.59
C SER A 73 -3.09 -7.73 -6.05
N SER A 74 -3.32 -7.55 -4.75
CA SER A 74 -4.64 -7.70 -4.14
C SER A 74 -5.62 -6.61 -4.60
N THR A 75 -5.18 -5.35 -4.67
CA THR A 75 -6.02 -4.25 -5.18
C THR A 75 -6.21 -4.32 -6.69
N GLY A 76 -5.19 -4.74 -7.44
CA GLY A 76 -5.26 -4.95 -8.88
C GLY A 76 -6.21 -6.08 -9.24
N TYR A 77 -6.18 -7.18 -8.50
CA TYR A 77 -7.17 -8.25 -8.62
C TYR A 77 -8.60 -7.74 -8.41
N ARG A 78 -8.83 -6.96 -7.34
CA ARG A 78 -10.15 -6.34 -7.08
C ARG A 78 -10.58 -5.42 -8.23
N PHE A 79 -9.66 -4.60 -8.75
CA PHE A 79 -9.91 -3.73 -9.89
C PHE A 79 -10.32 -4.56 -11.11
N MET A 80 -9.51 -5.53 -11.54
CA MET A 80 -9.79 -6.36 -12.70
C MET A 80 -11.12 -7.11 -12.58
N ARG A 81 -11.42 -7.67 -11.40
CA ARG A 81 -12.68 -8.38 -11.16
C ARG A 81 -13.90 -7.47 -11.22
N TYR A 82 -13.79 -6.22 -10.77
CA TYR A 82 -14.86 -5.23 -10.87
C TYR A 82 -15.14 -4.88 -12.33
N TYR A 83 -14.11 -4.55 -13.11
CA TYR A 83 -14.28 -4.13 -14.50
C TYR A 83 -14.58 -5.28 -15.46
N ALA A 84 -14.21 -6.52 -15.11
CA ALA A 84 -14.64 -7.72 -15.82
C ALA A 84 -16.09 -8.15 -15.47
N GLY A 85 -16.83 -7.35 -14.69
CA GLY A 85 -18.24 -7.62 -14.39
C GLY A 85 -18.49 -8.74 -13.38
N SER A 86 -17.51 -9.09 -12.55
CA SER A 86 -17.70 -10.17 -11.56
C SER A 86 -18.80 -9.80 -10.55
N PRO A 87 -19.88 -10.59 -10.42
CA PRO A 87 -21.05 -10.20 -9.62
C PRO A 87 -20.72 -9.79 -8.18
N ALA A 88 -19.84 -10.56 -7.52
CA ALA A 88 -19.40 -10.24 -6.16
C ALA A 88 -18.80 -8.84 -6.02
N PHE A 89 -17.99 -8.40 -6.99
CA PHE A 89 -17.29 -7.12 -6.90
C PHE A 89 -18.14 -5.95 -7.36
N VAL A 90 -19.00 -6.16 -8.37
CA VAL A 90 -19.95 -5.15 -8.86
C VAL A 90 -21.01 -4.83 -7.80
N GLU A 91 -21.59 -5.87 -7.16
CA GLU A 91 -22.57 -5.71 -6.07
C GLU A 91 -21.99 -4.96 -4.86
N ASN A 92 -20.68 -5.10 -4.61
CA ASN A 92 -19.98 -4.36 -3.54
C ASN A 92 -19.83 -2.86 -3.85
N GLY A 93 -20.17 -2.44 -5.07
CA GLY A 93 -20.17 -1.05 -5.51
C GLY A 93 -18.76 -0.47 -5.78
N PRO A 94 -18.70 0.63 -6.55
CA PRO A 94 -17.44 1.31 -6.83
C PRO A 94 -16.89 2.02 -5.57
N PRO A 95 -15.56 2.13 -5.46
CA PRO A 95 -14.94 3.00 -4.47
C PRO A 95 -15.36 4.46 -4.69
N HIS A 96 -15.16 5.30 -3.66
CA HIS A 96 -15.39 6.74 -3.77
C HIS A 96 -14.65 7.31 -5.00
N TRP A 97 -15.31 8.17 -5.78
CA TRP A 97 -14.80 8.61 -7.09
C TRP A 97 -13.41 9.26 -6.98
N LEU A 98 -13.15 10.06 -5.94
CA LEU A 98 -11.82 10.61 -5.65
C LEU A 98 -10.76 9.53 -5.49
N LEU A 99 -11.05 8.47 -4.73
CA LEU A 99 -10.12 7.37 -4.53
C LEU A 99 -9.93 6.54 -5.80
N ARG A 100 -10.95 6.49 -6.65
CA ARG A 100 -10.88 5.82 -7.97
C ARG A 100 -9.97 6.59 -8.93
N LEU A 101 -10.01 7.92 -8.90
CA LEU A 101 -9.13 8.77 -9.71
C LEU A 101 -7.71 8.83 -9.14
N ALA A 102 -7.56 8.91 -7.81
CA ALA A 102 -6.27 8.95 -7.15
C ALA A 102 -5.51 7.61 -7.25
N ALA A 103 -6.21 6.47 -7.37
CA ALA A 103 -5.58 5.15 -7.38
C ALA A 103 -4.58 4.93 -8.53
N PRO A 104 -4.91 5.16 -9.82
CA PRO A 104 -3.94 5.05 -10.91
C PRO A 104 -2.73 5.96 -10.72
N PHE A 105 -2.95 7.19 -10.25
CA PHE A 105 -1.87 8.15 -10.01
C PHE A 105 -0.95 7.70 -8.87
N LEU A 106 -1.54 7.20 -7.76
CA LEU A 106 -0.78 6.63 -6.65
C LEU A 106 0.02 5.40 -7.10
N VAL A 107 -0.55 4.52 -7.91
CA VAL A 107 0.15 3.35 -8.45
C VAL A 107 1.32 3.80 -9.32
N PHE A 108 1.10 4.73 -10.25
CA PHE A 108 2.14 5.26 -11.13
C PHE A 108 3.30 5.88 -10.32
N LEU A 109 3.01 6.77 -9.37
CA LEU A 109 4.02 7.39 -8.53
C LEU A 109 4.74 6.37 -7.66
N THR A 110 4.03 5.38 -7.11
CA THR A 110 4.68 4.32 -6.31
C THR A 110 5.66 3.52 -7.15
N VAL A 111 5.27 3.12 -8.37
CA VAL A 111 6.16 2.43 -9.31
C VAL A 111 7.37 3.31 -9.65
N LEU A 112 7.16 4.61 -9.87
CA LEU A 112 8.24 5.54 -10.18
C LEU A 112 9.23 5.70 -9.01
N VAL A 113 8.74 5.83 -7.78
CA VAL A 113 9.58 5.89 -6.56
C VAL A 113 10.43 4.62 -6.42
N PHE A 114 9.82 3.44 -6.58
CA PHE A 114 10.54 2.17 -6.43
C PHE A 114 11.53 1.93 -7.56
N ILE A 115 11.14 2.10 -8.84
CA ILE A 115 12.04 1.89 -9.98
C ILE A 115 13.23 2.84 -9.90
N SER A 116 12.98 4.13 -9.65
CA SER A 116 14.07 5.11 -9.51
C SER A 116 14.95 4.84 -8.28
N GLY A 117 14.37 4.38 -7.16
CA GLY A 117 15.10 4.02 -5.95
C GLY A 117 16.00 2.80 -6.16
N PHE A 118 15.51 1.74 -6.81
CA PHE A 118 16.33 0.60 -7.19
C PHE A 118 17.43 1.00 -8.18
N ALA A 119 17.09 1.79 -9.20
CA ALA A 119 18.07 2.27 -10.17
C ALA A 119 19.19 3.07 -9.49
N LEU A 120 18.87 3.92 -8.52
CA LEU A 120 19.85 4.62 -7.69
C LEU A 120 20.71 3.65 -6.88
N ALA A 121 20.08 2.71 -6.16
CA ALA A 121 20.81 1.74 -5.36
C ALA A 121 21.90 1.06 -6.20
N PHE A 122 21.55 0.53 -7.37
CA PHE A 122 22.48 -0.15 -8.27
C PHE A 122 23.46 0.75 -9.01
N SER A 123 23.07 1.97 -9.42
CA SER A 123 23.96 2.87 -10.18
C SER A 123 25.04 3.51 -9.30
N GLY A 124 24.77 3.61 -8.00
CA GLY A 124 25.68 4.22 -7.02
C GLY A 124 25.76 5.75 -7.15
N PRO A 125 26.44 6.40 -6.20
CA PRO A 125 26.42 7.87 -6.09
C PRO A 125 27.07 8.59 -7.28
N LYS A 126 28.06 7.98 -7.95
CA LYS A 126 28.75 8.58 -9.11
C LYS A 126 27.85 8.74 -10.33
N HIS A 127 26.79 7.94 -10.45
CA HIS A 127 25.89 7.91 -11.60
C HIS A 127 24.43 8.24 -11.21
N MET A 128 24.24 9.00 -10.13
CA MET A 128 22.91 9.32 -9.60
C MET A 128 22.04 10.18 -10.55
N GLY A 129 22.68 11.02 -11.37
CA GLY A 129 22.11 11.83 -12.45
C GLY A 129 20.58 11.98 -12.51
N ILE A 130 19.96 11.36 -13.50
CA ILE A 130 18.52 11.45 -13.76
C ILE A 130 17.69 10.68 -12.72
N PHE A 131 18.18 9.54 -12.23
CA PHE A 131 17.45 8.70 -11.28
C PHE A 131 17.21 9.42 -9.95
N PHE A 132 18.17 10.23 -9.49
CA PHE A 132 18.01 11.06 -8.30
C PHE A 132 16.88 12.07 -8.48
N LYS A 133 16.85 12.78 -9.62
CA LYS A 133 15.79 13.76 -9.92
C LYS A 133 14.43 13.09 -9.99
N MET A 134 14.33 11.94 -10.66
CA MET A 134 13.09 11.16 -10.75
C MET A 134 12.63 10.67 -9.37
N HIS A 135 13.54 10.14 -8.56
CA HIS A 135 13.23 9.65 -7.21
C HIS A 135 12.77 10.79 -6.30
N ALA A 136 13.55 11.87 -6.24
CA ALA A 136 13.21 13.07 -5.47
C ALA A 136 11.85 13.66 -5.88
N ALA A 137 11.63 13.90 -7.17
CA ALA A 137 10.37 14.49 -7.65
C ALA A 137 9.18 13.56 -7.42
N SER A 138 9.34 12.26 -7.68
CA SER A 138 8.27 11.28 -7.44
C SER A 138 7.93 11.17 -5.97
N VAL A 139 8.91 11.17 -5.05
CA VAL A 139 8.66 11.20 -3.60
C VAL A 139 7.89 12.44 -3.18
N ALA A 140 8.30 13.63 -3.63
CA ALA A 140 7.61 14.88 -3.31
C ALA A 140 6.14 14.88 -3.74
N LEU A 141 5.85 14.35 -4.94
CA LEU A 141 4.48 14.22 -5.46
C LEU A 141 3.71 13.05 -4.84
N TRP A 142 4.39 12.00 -4.41
CA TRP A 142 3.78 10.80 -3.84
C TRP A 142 3.28 11.02 -2.41
N ILE A 143 4.02 11.78 -1.60
CA ILE A 143 3.66 12.09 -0.20
C ILE A 143 2.23 12.65 -0.04
N PRO A 144 1.77 13.68 -0.80
CA PRO A 144 0.39 14.17 -0.67
C PRO A 144 -0.66 13.13 -1.06
N VAL A 145 -0.41 12.32 -2.10
CA VAL A 145 -1.36 11.31 -2.56
C VAL A 145 -1.48 10.17 -1.57
N VAL A 146 -0.36 9.71 -1.01
CA VAL A 146 -0.39 8.68 0.04
C VAL A 146 -1.02 9.21 1.32
N ALA A 147 -0.80 10.49 1.67
CA ALA A 147 -1.42 11.10 2.84
C ALA A 147 -2.95 11.11 2.73
N VAL A 148 -3.50 11.53 1.57
CA VAL A 148 -4.94 11.45 1.29
C VAL A 148 -5.45 10.02 1.32
N HIS A 149 -4.71 9.07 0.72
CA HIS A 149 -5.05 7.64 0.76
C HIS A 149 -5.10 7.10 2.20
N VAL A 150 -4.08 7.37 3.00
CA VAL A 150 -4.00 6.97 4.41
C VAL A 150 -5.15 7.58 5.19
N TYR A 151 -5.40 8.89 5.05
CA TYR A 151 -6.49 9.58 5.74
C TYR A 151 -7.85 8.93 5.45
N ALA A 152 -8.14 8.58 4.20
CA ALA A 152 -9.38 7.93 3.81
C ALA A 152 -9.57 6.51 4.40
N HIS A 153 -8.48 5.88 4.83
CA HIS A 153 -8.45 4.49 5.29
C HIS A 153 -8.02 4.30 6.74
N ILE A 154 -7.58 5.36 7.44
CA ILE A 154 -6.95 5.31 8.77
C ILE A 154 -7.83 4.65 9.84
N ARG A 155 -9.17 4.81 9.74
CA ARG A 155 -10.12 4.16 10.66
C ARG A 155 -10.54 2.77 10.21
N LYS A 156 -10.69 2.56 8.90
CA LYS A 156 -11.24 1.33 8.30
C LYS A 156 -10.25 0.17 8.39
N VAL A 157 -8.96 0.42 8.18
CA VAL A 157 -7.93 -0.64 8.16
C VAL A 157 -7.73 -1.28 9.54
N PRO A 158 -7.52 -0.52 10.63
CA PRO A 158 -7.36 -1.11 11.96
C PRO A 158 -8.59 -1.91 12.40
N GLN A 159 -9.80 -1.43 12.10
CA GLN A 159 -11.05 -2.15 12.39
C GLN A 159 -11.10 -3.51 11.66
N ARG A 160 -10.70 -3.55 10.38
CA ARG A 160 -10.64 -4.77 9.57
C ARG A 160 -9.57 -5.76 10.06
N VAL A 161 -8.41 -5.25 10.47
CA VAL A 161 -7.35 -6.09 11.07
C VAL A 161 -7.79 -6.64 12.43
N ALA A 162 -8.35 -5.80 13.30
CA ALA A 162 -8.82 -6.19 14.63
C ALA A 162 -9.95 -7.23 14.58
N SER A 163 -10.89 -7.08 13.65
CA SER A 163 -11.97 -8.05 13.43
C SER A 163 -11.49 -9.40 12.88
N ASP A 164 -10.40 -9.42 12.09
CA ASP A 164 -9.78 -10.68 11.64
C ASP A 164 -9.00 -11.37 12.78
N LEU A 165 -8.43 -10.60 13.72
CA LEU A 165 -7.72 -11.11 14.89
C LEU A 165 -8.67 -11.69 15.94
N LYS A 166 -9.76 -10.99 16.26
CA LYS A 166 -10.70 -11.35 17.34
C LYS A 166 -11.53 -12.61 17.07
N ASN A 167 -11.43 -13.20 15.87
CA ASN A 167 -12.08 -14.47 15.48
C ASN A 167 -13.53 -14.59 15.98
N HIS A 168 -14.32 -13.52 15.83
CA HIS A 168 -15.72 -13.48 16.26
C HIS A 168 -16.50 -14.58 15.51
N LYS A 169 -17.22 -15.43 16.27
CA LYS A 169 -17.95 -16.59 15.73
C LYS A 169 -18.94 -16.21 14.62
N ASP A 170 -19.48 -15.00 14.67
CA ASP A 170 -20.45 -14.49 13.69
C ASP A 170 -19.81 -13.93 12.39
N TYR A 171 -18.48 -13.77 12.36
CA TYR A 171 -17.73 -13.16 11.24
C TYR A 171 -16.52 -14.01 10.79
N HIS A 172 -16.62 -15.33 10.94
CA HIS A 172 -15.59 -16.24 10.46
C HIS A 172 -15.52 -16.21 8.92
N VAL A 173 -14.39 -15.75 8.40
CA VAL A 173 -14.10 -15.74 6.95
C VAL A 173 -12.99 -16.77 6.69
N PRO A 174 -13.28 -17.85 5.94
CA PRO A 174 -12.34 -18.95 5.74
C PRO A 174 -11.04 -18.48 5.07
N GLY A 175 -9.96 -19.24 5.29
CA GLY A 175 -8.65 -18.99 4.66
C GLY A 175 -7.77 -17.95 5.37
N ARG A 176 -7.90 -17.76 6.69
CA ARG A 176 -7.04 -16.86 7.49
C ARG A 176 -5.57 -17.21 7.37
N ASN A 177 -5.21 -18.48 7.55
CA ASN A 177 -3.82 -18.94 7.52
C ASN A 177 -3.15 -18.63 6.18
N GLY A 178 -3.88 -18.79 5.07
CA GLY A 178 -3.37 -18.41 3.74
C GLY A 178 -3.11 -16.90 3.61
N ARG A 179 -4.02 -16.05 4.12
CA ARG A 179 -3.84 -14.58 4.06
C ARG A 179 -2.65 -14.11 4.89
N VAL A 180 -2.51 -14.65 6.10
CA VAL A 180 -1.39 -14.32 7.01
C VAL A 180 -0.09 -14.88 6.43
N GLY A 181 -0.11 -16.13 5.96
CA GLY A 181 1.04 -16.78 5.33
C GLY A 181 1.57 -16.01 4.13
N VAL A 182 0.71 -15.53 3.23
CA VAL A 182 1.14 -14.69 2.09
C VAL A 182 1.81 -13.39 2.54
N ASN A 183 1.29 -12.72 3.57
CA ASN A 183 1.90 -11.49 4.08
C ASN A 183 3.24 -11.75 4.78
N ILE A 184 3.33 -12.80 5.60
CA ILE A 184 4.58 -13.21 6.25
C ILE A 184 5.61 -13.59 5.19
N PHE A 185 5.23 -14.42 4.22
CA PHE A 185 6.11 -14.82 3.12
C PHE A 185 6.61 -13.62 2.34
N ALA A 186 5.73 -12.68 1.96
CA ALA A 186 6.14 -11.48 1.25
C ALA A 186 7.07 -10.59 2.08
N LEU A 187 6.84 -10.47 3.40
CA LEU A 187 7.73 -9.75 4.30
C LEU A 187 9.10 -10.43 4.41
N LEU A 188 9.14 -11.77 4.50
CA LEU A 188 10.39 -12.54 4.53
C LEU A 188 11.16 -12.42 3.22
N VAL A 189 10.49 -12.49 2.06
CA VAL A 189 11.12 -12.28 0.76
C VAL A 189 11.68 -10.87 0.65
N GLY A 190 10.92 -9.84 1.07
CA GLY A 190 11.41 -8.46 1.13
C GLY A 190 12.62 -8.30 2.05
N LEU A 191 12.61 -8.97 3.20
CA LEU A 191 13.72 -8.97 4.16
C LEU A 191 14.98 -9.64 3.58
N ILE A 192 14.83 -10.82 2.97
CA ILE A 192 15.93 -11.52 2.31
C ILE A 192 16.52 -10.64 1.19
N ALA A 193 15.66 -10.03 0.36
CA ALA A 193 16.10 -9.11 -0.69
C ALA A 193 16.87 -7.91 -0.11
N ALA A 194 16.38 -7.31 0.97
CA ALA A 194 17.04 -6.20 1.64
C ALA A 194 18.42 -6.58 2.21
N ILE A 195 18.56 -7.78 2.78
CA ILE A 195 19.83 -8.33 3.26
C ILE A 195 20.80 -8.55 2.10
N VAL A 196 20.35 -9.20 1.03
CA VAL A 196 21.15 -9.45 -0.18
C VAL A 196 21.64 -8.13 -0.81
N MET A 197 20.86 -7.06 -0.67
CA MET A 197 21.18 -5.74 -1.20
C MET A 197 22.13 -4.91 -0.34
N MET A 198 22.48 -5.34 0.88
CA MET A 198 23.37 -4.58 1.78
C MET A 198 24.72 -4.19 1.15
N PRO A 199 25.43 -5.05 0.39
CA PRO A 199 26.72 -4.66 -0.20
C PRO A 199 26.62 -3.45 -1.14
N VAL A 200 25.47 -3.28 -1.78
CA VAL A 200 25.20 -2.18 -2.73
C VAL A 200 25.08 -0.83 -2.01
N SER A 201 24.71 -0.81 -0.72
CA SER A 201 24.65 0.43 0.05
C SER A 201 26.01 0.93 0.52
N SER A 202 27.07 0.11 0.46
CA SER A 202 28.40 0.46 0.97
C SER A 202 29.04 1.66 0.26
N ALA A 203 28.80 1.80 -1.05
CA ALA A 203 29.24 2.95 -1.84
C ALA A 203 28.60 4.27 -1.36
N TRP A 204 27.39 4.21 -0.82
CA TRP A 204 26.64 5.37 -0.36
C TRP A 204 27.11 5.87 1.02
N ASN A 205 27.65 4.99 1.87
CA ASN A 205 28.12 5.37 3.22
C ASN A 205 29.34 6.30 3.21
N HIS A 206 30.14 6.25 2.15
CA HIS A 206 31.32 7.09 1.98
C HIS A 206 31.01 8.38 1.20
N TRP A 207 29.78 8.52 0.70
CA TRP A 207 29.35 9.68 -0.06
C TRP A 207 28.84 10.78 0.88
N GLN A 208 29.32 12.00 0.69
CA GLN A 208 28.87 13.13 1.50
C GLN A 208 27.48 13.58 1.09
N ILE A 209 26.48 13.23 1.91
CA ILE A 209 25.12 13.73 1.79
C ILE A 209 25.01 14.97 2.68
N PRO A 210 24.58 16.14 2.15
CA PRO A 210 24.38 17.32 2.96
C PRO A 210 23.45 17.05 4.15
N GLY A 211 23.79 17.59 5.31
CA GLY A 211 22.93 17.54 6.49
C GLY A 211 21.64 18.35 6.29
N GLY A 212 20.63 18.04 7.12
CA GLY A 212 19.32 18.69 7.09
C GLY A 212 18.23 17.87 6.40
N LEU A 213 17.01 18.43 6.38
CA LEU A 213 15.86 17.77 5.77
C LEU A 213 15.98 17.82 4.25
N PRO A 214 15.85 16.67 3.55
CA PRO A 214 15.82 16.69 2.09
C PRO A 214 14.69 17.57 1.57
N SER A 215 14.98 18.47 0.63
CA SER A 215 13.98 19.38 0.05
C SER A 215 12.74 18.67 -0.52
N PRO A 216 12.82 17.47 -1.14
CA PRO A 216 11.64 16.77 -1.62
C PRO A 216 10.72 16.31 -0.49
N LEU A 217 11.28 15.93 0.67
CA LEU A 217 10.53 15.54 1.85
C LEU A 217 9.74 16.75 2.39
N VAL A 218 10.40 17.90 2.54
CA VAL A 218 9.77 19.14 3.02
C VAL A 218 8.65 19.57 2.07
N ALA A 219 8.93 19.63 0.76
CA ALA A 219 7.94 19.98 -0.25
C ALA A 219 6.74 19.04 -0.22
N GLY A 220 6.99 17.72 -0.15
CA GLY A 220 5.93 16.71 -0.07
C GLY A 220 5.07 16.85 1.18
N ILE A 221 5.65 17.12 2.35
CA ILE A 221 4.91 17.36 3.60
C ILE A 221 4.03 18.60 3.48
N MET A 222 4.56 19.71 2.97
CA MET A 222 3.78 20.95 2.77
C MET A 222 2.60 20.72 1.81
N LEU A 223 2.84 20.02 0.70
CA LEU A 223 1.79 19.65 -0.25
C LEU A 223 0.77 18.68 0.37
N ALA A 224 1.20 17.76 1.24
CA ALA A 224 0.29 16.82 1.90
C ALA A 224 -0.66 17.53 2.86
N VAL A 225 -0.16 18.50 3.63
CA VAL A 225 -1.00 19.32 4.51
C VAL A 225 -2.07 20.03 3.68
N PHE A 226 -1.67 20.70 2.60
CA PHE A 226 -2.60 21.37 1.68
C PHE A 226 -3.61 20.41 1.04
N ALA A 227 -3.14 19.27 0.53
CA ALA A 227 -3.99 18.25 -0.08
C ALA A 227 -5.02 17.68 0.90
N LEU A 228 -4.64 17.47 2.17
CA LEU A 228 -5.55 17.01 3.22
C LEU A 228 -6.62 18.04 3.56
N PHE A 229 -6.29 19.34 3.57
CA PHE A 229 -7.27 20.41 3.76
C PHE A 229 -8.37 20.37 2.68
N ILE A 230 -7.98 20.16 1.41
CA ILE A 230 -8.92 20.07 0.28
C ILE A 230 -9.69 18.73 0.28
N ALA A 231 -9.00 17.62 0.51
CA ALA A 231 -9.60 16.28 0.39
C ALA A 231 -10.58 15.97 1.52
N ARG A 232 -10.35 16.51 2.73
CA ARG A 232 -11.19 16.25 3.91
C ARG A 232 -12.68 16.50 3.67
N PRO A 233 -13.15 17.69 3.26
CA PRO A 233 -14.58 17.91 3.03
C PRO A 233 -15.14 16.98 1.94
N LEU A 234 -14.39 16.75 0.87
CA LEU A 234 -14.85 15.92 -0.25
C LEU A 234 -14.98 14.44 0.11
N LEU A 235 -14.14 13.93 1.02
CA LEU A 235 -14.22 12.55 1.51
C LEU A 235 -15.36 12.31 2.50
N HIS A 236 -15.91 13.38 3.10
CA HIS A 236 -17.04 13.32 4.06
C HIS A 236 -18.40 13.69 3.43
N GLN A 237 -18.42 14.11 2.15
CA GLN A 237 -19.68 14.33 1.44
C GLN A 237 -20.48 13.01 1.40
N LYS A 238 -21.69 13.04 1.98
CA LYS A 238 -22.66 11.96 1.81
C LYS A 238 -23.00 11.89 0.31
N ARG A 239 -23.04 10.68 -0.24
CA ARG A 239 -23.54 10.49 -1.62
C ARG A 239 -24.97 11.07 -1.67
N PRO A 240 -25.34 11.83 -2.73
CA PRO A 240 -26.72 12.21 -2.96
C PRO A 240 -27.60 10.96 -3.12
#